data_AF-A0A9P9ZDT9-F1
#
_entry.id   AF-A0A9P9ZDT9-F1
#
_cell.length_a   1.000
_cell.length_b   1.000
_cell.length_c   1.000
_cell.angle_alpha   90.00
_cell.angle_beta   90.00
_cell.angle_gamma   90.00
#
_symmetry.space_group_name_H-M   'P 1'
#
loop_
_entity.id
_entity.type
_entity.pdbx_description
1 polymer ?
#
loop_
_entity_poly.entity_id
_entity_poly.type
_entity_poly.pdbx_seq_one_letter_code
_entity_poly.pdbx_strand_id
1 'polypeptide(L)'
;MKRLLRYYQAFNYIRQPADNQYGATTVTKSITGFALTSGAGLFYHMNAPTFMALPKFLAKNNYQNPNDISDCPFQVGHNTDLSLFPWFQQRPEMGPDFLNWMNSHCSDLPRFYDSYDIKQELWQNADADTILQAALSSKTKALLLTKKATPLPGFDGIGAQVHDFFTPQPLKGARAYYFRNVFHDWSNDICAKILANIRPAMAEDSVILIDEIVLSERGSIWRATQFDIAMLTLLGASDRTANEWHTVLAWDKPLATDEKMRACAWSRHAEMLPAVSKLVDMLKRYPDSSEPQDTALSLAFGDTFFGCKERHPENMVNVGQFVDALSGGSSADSAESIA
;
A
#
# COMPACT_ATOMS: atom_id res chain seq x y z
N MET A 1 38.33 0.11 -23.76
CA MET A 1 37.49 1.28 -23.42
C MET A 1 36.66 1.81 -24.60
N LYS A 2 37.23 2.12 -25.79
CA LYS A 2 36.49 2.72 -26.93
C LYS A 2 35.16 2.05 -27.31
N ARG A 3 35.10 0.70 -27.30
CA ARG A 3 33.86 -0.06 -27.60
C ARG A 3 32.70 0.31 -26.70
N LEU A 4 32.96 0.48 -25.39
CA LEU A 4 31.97 0.84 -24.38
C LEU A 4 31.52 2.30 -24.55
N LEU A 5 32.47 3.21 -24.79
CA LEU A 5 32.17 4.63 -24.98
C LEU A 5 31.35 4.88 -26.25
N ARG A 6 31.55 4.11 -27.33
CA ARG A 6 30.69 4.17 -28.53
C ARG A 6 29.24 3.83 -28.21
N TYR A 7 29.00 2.81 -27.38
CA TYR A 7 27.65 2.44 -26.95
C TYR A 7 27.00 3.57 -26.15
N TYR A 8 27.67 4.07 -25.10
CA TYR A 8 27.12 5.18 -24.31
C TYR A 8 26.92 6.46 -25.13
N GLN A 9 27.81 6.74 -26.09
CA GLN A 9 27.64 7.86 -27.00
C GLN A 9 26.38 7.70 -27.87
N ALA A 10 26.10 6.49 -28.37
CA ALA A 10 24.91 6.22 -29.20
C ALA A 10 23.58 6.50 -28.45
N PHE A 11 23.56 6.36 -27.12
CA PHE A 11 22.40 6.68 -26.26
C PHE A 11 22.47 8.09 -25.65
N ASN A 12 23.40 8.95 -26.09
CA ASN A 12 23.61 10.31 -25.56
C ASN A 12 24.00 10.37 -24.07
N TYR A 13 24.50 9.26 -23.51
CA TYR A 13 25.03 9.22 -22.15
C TYR A 13 26.34 9.98 -22.03
N ILE A 14 27.10 10.13 -23.12
CA ILE A 14 28.32 10.93 -23.25
C ILE A 14 28.37 11.56 -24.65
N ARG A 15 29.11 12.65 -24.82
CA ARG A 15 29.41 13.24 -26.15
C ARG A 15 30.77 12.77 -26.66
N GLN A 16 30.93 12.66 -27.97
CA GLN A 16 32.21 12.33 -28.62
C GLN A 16 32.58 13.41 -29.66
N PRO A 17 33.25 14.51 -29.25
CA PRO A 17 33.62 15.60 -30.18
C PRO A 17 34.70 15.23 -31.21
N ALA A 18 35.48 14.17 -30.98
CA ALA A 18 36.50 13.66 -31.91
C ALA A 18 36.77 12.17 -31.68
N ASP A 19 37.53 11.53 -32.56
CA ASP A 19 37.78 10.07 -32.58
C ASP A 19 38.11 9.45 -31.22
N ASN A 20 38.90 10.13 -30.40
CA ASN A 20 39.32 9.67 -29.06
C ASN A 20 39.04 10.69 -27.96
N GLN A 21 38.10 11.61 -28.18
CA GLN A 21 37.72 12.61 -27.19
C GLN A 21 36.27 12.39 -26.78
N TYR A 22 36.02 12.45 -25.47
CA TYR A 22 34.70 12.23 -24.89
C TYR A 22 34.42 13.31 -23.84
N GLY A 23 33.15 13.63 -23.64
CA GLY A 23 32.73 14.58 -22.61
C GLY A 23 31.41 14.20 -21.96
N ALA A 24 31.18 14.75 -20.77
CA ALA A 24 29.93 14.57 -20.05
C ALA A 24 28.78 15.34 -20.73
N THR A 25 27.60 14.71 -20.77
CA THR A 25 26.30 15.32 -21.06
C THR A 25 25.55 15.57 -19.74
N THR A 26 24.35 16.16 -19.82
CA THR A 26 23.46 16.25 -18.66
C THR A 26 23.12 14.87 -18.11
N VAL A 27 22.92 13.87 -18.98
CA VAL A 27 22.66 12.48 -18.56
C VAL A 27 23.84 11.92 -17.78
N THR A 28 25.08 12.12 -18.24
CA THR A 28 26.27 11.69 -17.48
C THR A 28 26.25 12.27 -16.07
N LYS A 29 25.98 13.57 -15.94
CA LYS A 29 25.98 14.26 -14.66
C LYS A 29 24.86 13.74 -13.75
N SER A 30 23.69 13.48 -14.31
CA SER A 30 22.55 12.91 -13.59
C SER A 30 22.87 11.52 -13.04
N ILE A 31 23.39 10.59 -13.86
CA ILE A 31 23.67 9.21 -13.42
C ILE A 31 24.88 9.12 -12.46
N THR A 32 25.81 10.08 -12.52
CA THR A 32 26.88 10.23 -11.52
C THR A 32 26.38 10.85 -10.21
N GLY A 33 25.11 11.29 -10.18
CA GLY A 33 24.43 11.67 -8.95
C GLY A 33 24.39 10.49 -7.98
N PHE A 34 24.64 10.80 -6.70
CA PHE A 34 24.84 9.81 -5.65
C PHE A 34 23.68 8.81 -5.52
N ALA A 35 22.44 9.29 -5.62
CA ALA A 35 21.23 8.46 -5.59
C ALA A 35 21.17 7.41 -6.71
N LEU A 36 21.53 7.79 -7.94
CA LEU A 36 21.49 6.89 -9.09
C LEU A 36 22.67 5.92 -9.12
N THR A 37 23.82 6.32 -8.57
CA THR A 37 24.98 5.41 -8.44
C THR A 37 24.69 4.30 -7.43
N SER A 38 24.20 4.63 -6.23
CA SER A 38 23.78 3.61 -5.24
C SER A 38 22.62 2.76 -5.76
N GLY A 39 21.64 3.38 -6.44
CA GLY A 39 20.52 2.66 -7.06
C GLY A 39 20.96 1.65 -8.14
N ALA A 40 21.94 1.99 -8.98
CA ALA A 40 22.45 1.10 -10.01
C ALA A 40 23.13 -0.14 -9.43
N GLY A 41 23.91 0.02 -8.35
CA GLY A 41 24.55 -1.10 -7.64
C GLY A 41 23.50 -2.04 -7.04
N LEU A 42 22.51 -1.51 -6.32
CA LEU A 42 21.41 -2.31 -5.78
C LEU A 42 20.57 -2.97 -6.87
N PHE A 43 20.30 -2.27 -7.97
CA PHE A 43 19.58 -2.87 -9.08
C PHE A 43 20.34 -4.07 -9.62
N TYR A 44 21.62 -3.91 -9.92
CA TYR A 44 22.45 -4.98 -10.46
C TYR A 44 22.60 -6.17 -9.52
N HIS A 45 22.90 -5.91 -8.24
CA HIS A 45 23.20 -6.97 -7.27
C HIS A 45 21.98 -7.59 -6.61
N MET A 46 20.85 -6.89 -6.55
CA MET A 46 19.66 -7.32 -5.81
C MET A 46 18.46 -7.57 -6.72
N ASN A 47 18.12 -6.63 -7.60
CA ASN A 47 16.88 -6.67 -8.38
C ASN A 47 17.02 -7.49 -9.67
N ALA A 48 18.06 -7.23 -10.47
CA ALA A 48 18.21 -7.85 -11.78
C ALA A 48 18.12 -9.40 -11.74
N PRO A 49 18.73 -10.11 -10.76
CA PRO A 49 18.59 -11.57 -10.67
C PRO A 49 17.13 -12.04 -10.45
N THR A 50 16.33 -11.30 -9.68
CA THR A 50 14.94 -11.67 -9.40
C THR A 50 14.03 -11.41 -10.59
N PHE A 51 14.26 -10.31 -11.32
CA PHE A 51 13.58 -10.01 -12.58
C PHE A 51 13.85 -11.08 -13.64
N MET A 52 15.10 -11.52 -13.76
CA MET A 52 15.48 -12.59 -14.69
C MET A 52 14.92 -13.95 -14.27
N ALA A 53 14.69 -14.16 -12.98
CA ALA A 53 14.10 -15.39 -12.45
C ALA A 53 12.57 -15.44 -12.55
N LEU A 54 11.89 -14.29 -12.66
CA LEU A 54 10.44 -14.20 -12.66
C LEU A 54 9.76 -15.13 -13.69
N PRO A 55 10.16 -15.20 -14.97
CA PRO A 55 9.52 -16.11 -15.93
C PRO A 55 9.61 -17.58 -15.52
N LYS A 56 10.76 -18.00 -14.98
CA LYS A 56 10.98 -19.37 -14.51
C LYS A 56 10.15 -19.67 -13.26
N PHE A 57 10.07 -18.72 -12.33
CA PHE A 57 9.24 -18.85 -11.14
C PHE A 57 7.76 -19.01 -11.50
N LEU A 58 7.22 -18.12 -12.34
CA LEU A 58 5.82 -18.17 -12.77
C LEU A 58 5.50 -19.48 -13.49
N ALA A 59 6.36 -19.93 -14.42
CA ALA A 59 6.16 -21.20 -15.12
C ALA A 59 6.12 -22.40 -14.16
N LYS A 60 6.96 -22.42 -13.12
CA LYS A 60 6.96 -23.46 -12.08
C LYS A 60 5.69 -23.42 -11.23
N ASN A 61 5.15 -22.23 -10.98
CA ASN A 61 4.02 -21.99 -10.07
C ASN A 61 2.69 -21.76 -10.79
N ASN A 62 2.50 -22.35 -11.98
CA ASN A 62 1.25 -22.24 -12.76
C ASN A 62 0.78 -20.79 -12.98
N TYR A 63 1.73 -19.88 -13.18
CA TYR A 63 1.53 -18.45 -13.40
C TYR A 63 0.73 -17.75 -12.30
N GLN A 64 0.77 -18.27 -11.07
CA GLN A 64 0.22 -17.58 -9.91
C GLN A 64 1.20 -16.53 -9.39
N ASN A 65 0.67 -15.40 -8.91
CA ASN A 65 1.48 -14.38 -8.25
C ASN A 65 2.05 -14.94 -6.93
N PRO A 66 3.32 -14.65 -6.61
CA PRO A 66 3.86 -14.96 -5.29
C PRO A 66 3.10 -14.20 -4.21
N ASN A 67 2.91 -14.82 -3.04
CA ASN A 67 2.27 -14.21 -1.87
C ASN A 67 3.01 -14.46 -0.55
N ASP A 68 4.20 -15.07 -0.63
CA ASP A 68 5.07 -15.40 0.49
C ASP A 68 6.49 -14.88 0.21
N ILE A 69 7.03 -14.12 1.15
CA ILE A 69 8.40 -13.60 1.12
C ILE A 69 9.47 -14.72 1.10
N SER A 70 9.08 -15.93 1.51
CA SER A 70 9.92 -17.12 1.54
C SER A 70 9.81 -17.96 0.25
N ASP A 71 8.83 -17.67 -0.61
CA ASP A 71 8.64 -18.36 -1.91
C ASP A 71 8.25 -17.35 -3.00
N CYS A 72 9.25 -16.64 -3.50
CA CYS A 72 9.09 -15.66 -4.58
C CYS A 72 10.29 -15.73 -5.57
N PRO A 73 10.30 -14.93 -6.65
CA PRO A 73 11.42 -14.92 -7.60
C PRO A 73 12.79 -14.62 -6.98
N PHE A 74 12.82 -14.04 -5.77
CA PHE A 74 14.04 -13.79 -5.01
C PHE A 74 14.88 -15.04 -4.78
N GLN A 75 14.27 -16.10 -4.24
CA GLN A 75 14.97 -17.35 -3.93
C GLN A 75 15.58 -17.99 -5.18
N VAL A 76 14.83 -17.94 -6.30
CA VAL A 76 15.27 -18.46 -7.59
C VAL A 76 16.41 -17.62 -8.19
N GLY A 77 16.31 -16.29 -8.14
CA GLY A 77 17.29 -15.37 -8.72
C GLY A 77 18.62 -15.36 -7.97
N HIS A 78 18.58 -15.50 -6.65
CA HIS A 78 19.76 -15.48 -5.79
C HIS A 78 20.27 -16.87 -5.40
N ASN A 79 19.60 -17.93 -5.84
CA ASN A 79 19.92 -19.31 -5.52
C ASN A 79 20.10 -19.51 -4.01
N THR A 80 19.06 -19.15 -3.25
CA THR A 80 19.07 -19.11 -1.79
C THR A 80 17.72 -19.52 -1.22
N ASP A 81 17.73 -20.09 -0.02
CA ASP A 81 16.51 -20.39 0.76
C ASP A 81 16.13 -19.24 1.71
N LEU A 82 16.90 -18.15 1.72
CA LEU A 82 16.65 -16.99 2.56
C LEU A 82 15.64 -16.04 1.92
N SER A 83 14.85 -15.36 2.75
CA SER A 83 14.12 -14.16 2.34
C SER A 83 15.06 -12.95 2.21
N LEU A 84 14.58 -11.87 1.58
CA LEU A 84 15.37 -10.67 1.27
C LEU A 84 16.16 -10.16 2.47
N PHE A 85 15.51 -9.97 3.62
CA PHE A 85 16.15 -9.30 4.76
C PHE A 85 17.27 -10.14 5.41
N PRO A 86 17.09 -11.44 5.73
CA PRO A 86 18.19 -12.30 6.16
C PRO A 86 19.32 -12.39 5.13
N TRP A 87 18.99 -12.48 3.83
CA TRP A 87 20.00 -12.49 2.77
C TRP A 87 20.81 -11.20 2.72
N PHE A 88 20.15 -10.05 2.91
CA PHE A 88 20.78 -8.74 2.94
C PHE A 88 21.67 -8.56 4.17
N GLN A 89 21.28 -9.12 5.34
CA GLN A 89 22.11 -9.07 6.56
C GLN A 89 23.45 -9.76 6.40
N GLN A 90 23.55 -10.77 5.52
CA GLN A 90 24.81 -11.43 5.18
C GLN A 90 25.72 -10.59 4.26
N ARG A 91 25.24 -9.43 3.79
CA ARG A 91 25.93 -8.53 2.84
C ARG A 91 25.97 -7.10 3.35
N PRO A 92 26.66 -6.85 4.49
CA PRO A 92 26.72 -5.52 5.10
C PRO A 92 27.34 -4.45 4.18
N GLU A 93 28.15 -4.85 3.19
CA GLU A 93 28.75 -3.97 2.19
C GLU A 93 27.70 -3.24 1.32
N MET A 94 26.51 -3.82 1.16
CA MET A 94 25.39 -3.19 0.44
C MET A 94 24.60 -2.19 1.31
N GLY A 95 24.90 -2.15 2.62
CA GLY A 95 24.22 -1.32 3.62
C GLY A 95 24.16 0.18 3.25
N PRO A 96 25.31 0.83 2.97
CA PRO A 96 25.34 2.24 2.60
C PRO A 96 24.50 2.54 1.35
N ASP A 97 24.66 1.74 0.29
CA ASP A 97 23.91 1.94 -0.95
C ASP A 97 22.41 1.78 -0.73
N PHE A 98 21.99 0.78 0.04
CA PHE A 98 20.59 0.57 0.40
C PHE A 98 19.99 1.76 1.15
N LEU A 99 20.69 2.27 2.17
CA LEU A 99 20.23 3.44 2.92
C LEU A 99 20.14 4.69 2.04
N ASN A 100 21.12 4.89 1.16
CA ASN A 100 21.12 6.03 0.23
C ASN A 100 19.97 5.95 -0.77
N TRP A 101 19.75 4.78 -1.34
CA TRP A 101 18.62 4.51 -2.23
C TRP A 101 17.31 4.80 -1.50
N MET A 102 17.08 4.24 -0.32
CA MET A 102 15.87 4.50 0.49
C MET A 102 15.68 5.97 0.82
N ASN A 103 16.74 6.70 1.17
CA ASN A 103 16.66 8.14 1.47
C ASN A 103 16.35 9.00 0.22
N SER A 104 16.85 8.59 -0.95
CA SER A 104 16.63 9.31 -2.21
C SER A 104 15.25 9.08 -2.83
N HIS A 105 14.49 8.08 -2.38
CA HIS A 105 13.28 7.63 -3.09
C HIS A 105 12.15 8.62 -3.20
N CYS A 106 12.16 9.67 -2.38
CA CYS A 106 11.13 10.70 -2.42
C CYS A 106 11.73 12.08 -2.09
N SER A 107 13.05 12.28 -2.24
CA SER A 107 13.69 13.54 -1.86
C SER A 107 13.11 14.73 -2.61
N ASP A 108 12.69 14.50 -3.86
CA ASP A 108 12.26 15.54 -4.79
C ASP A 108 10.74 15.50 -5.08
N LEU A 109 9.99 14.67 -4.34
CA LEU A 109 8.53 14.56 -4.47
C LEU A 109 7.82 15.28 -3.31
N PRO A 110 6.65 15.92 -3.56
CA PRO A 110 5.79 16.39 -2.49
C PRO A 110 5.52 15.28 -1.48
N ARG A 111 5.51 15.64 -0.21
CA ARG A 111 5.27 14.73 0.92
C ARG A 111 3.81 14.78 1.29
N PHE A 112 3.32 13.77 2.01
CA PHE A 112 1.90 13.71 2.39
C PHE A 112 1.46 14.95 3.19
N TYR A 113 2.35 15.54 4.00
CA TYR A 113 2.06 16.76 4.77
C TYR A 113 2.02 18.04 3.93
N ASP A 114 2.41 17.99 2.65
CA ASP A 114 2.19 19.12 1.72
C ASP A 114 0.73 19.16 1.24
N SER A 115 -0.01 18.04 1.33
CA SER A 115 -1.41 17.92 0.91
C SER A 115 -2.38 17.59 2.05
N TYR A 116 -1.89 17.06 3.16
CA TYR A 116 -2.68 16.69 4.34
C TYR A 116 -2.41 17.67 5.49
N ASP A 117 -3.44 18.41 5.90
CA ASP A 117 -3.33 19.38 7.00
C ASP A 117 -3.29 18.64 8.35
N ILE A 118 -2.09 18.23 8.75
CA ILE A 118 -1.84 17.57 10.04
C ILE A 118 -2.36 18.43 11.21
N LYS A 119 -2.26 19.76 11.11
CA LYS A 119 -2.70 20.66 12.19
C LYS A 119 -4.20 20.56 12.40
N GLN A 120 -4.94 20.63 11.30
CA GLN A 120 -6.38 20.55 11.34
C GLN A 120 -6.88 19.14 11.63
N GLU A 121 -6.31 18.11 11.02
CA GLU A 121 -6.86 16.76 11.07
C GLU A 121 -6.44 15.98 12.32
N LEU A 122 -5.23 16.23 12.83
CA LEU A 122 -4.64 15.41 13.89
C LEU A 122 -4.22 16.20 15.14
N TRP A 123 -3.96 17.51 14.99
CA TRP A 123 -3.40 18.36 16.07
C TRP A 123 -4.42 19.35 16.65
N GLN A 124 -5.68 19.28 16.24
CA GLN A 124 -6.76 19.98 16.94
C GLN A 124 -6.83 19.49 18.38
N ASN A 125 -6.72 20.42 19.33
CA ASN A 125 -6.71 20.14 20.78
C ASN A 125 -5.57 19.23 21.25
N ALA A 126 -4.48 19.13 20.48
CA ALA A 126 -3.29 18.42 20.94
C ALA A 126 -2.64 19.15 22.13
N ASP A 127 -2.26 18.38 23.14
CA ASP A 127 -1.63 18.85 24.36
C ASP A 127 -0.26 18.23 24.57
N ALA A 128 0.30 18.39 25.77
CA ALA A 128 1.62 17.88 26.09
C ALA A 128 1.70 16.34 26.09
N ASP A 129 0.57 15.64 26.18
CA ASP A 129 0.44 14.19 26.25
C ASP A 129 0.06 13.54 24.92
N THR A 130 -0.20 14.33 23.86
CA THR A 130 -0.50 13.80 22.52
C THR A 130 0.71 13.07 21.94
N ILE A 131 0.55 11.77 21.65
CA ILE A 131 1.62 10.91 21.11
C ILE A 131 1.31 10.52 19.66
N LEU A 132 2.30 10.70 18.79
CA LEU A 132 2.32 10.12 17.45
C LEU A 132 3.17 8.85 17.46
N GLN A 133 2.72 7.79 16.82
CA GLN A 133 3.59 6.68 16.46
C GLN A 133 3.93 6.82 14.99
N ALA A 134 5.22 6.91 14.66
CA ALA A 134 5.70 6.74 13.30
C ALA A 134 6.40 5.38 13.21
N ALA A 135 6.10 4.59 12.19
CA ALA A 135 6.89 3.44 11.79
C ALA A 135 7.71 3.88 10.59
N LEU A 136 8.98 4.21 10.85
CA LEU A 136 9.96 4.37 9.79
C LEU A 136 10.54 2.99 9.48
N SER A 137 10.36 2.57 8.23
CA SER A 137 10.83 1.29 7.71
C SER A 137 12.31 1.07 8.02
N SER A 138 12.59 0.23 9.02
CA SER A 138 13.81 -0.55 9.02
C SER A 138 13.48 -2.00 9.41
N LYS A 139 13.40 -2.87 8.40
CA LYS A 139 13.78 -4.29 8.52
C LYS A 139 13.04 -5.07 9.61
N THR A 140 11.70 -5.07 9.63
CA THR A 140 10.80 -5.71 10.66
C THR A 140 10.52 -4.91 11.92
N LYS A 141 11.14 -3.73 12.09
CA LYS A 141 11.00 -2.92 13.31
C LYS A 141 10.54 -1.50 13.00
N ALA A 142 9.52 -1.06 13.71
CA ALA A 142 9.07 0.33 13.72
C ALA A 142 9.87 1.13 14.77
N LEU A 143 10.32 2.33 14.40
CA LEU A 143 10.91 3.29 15.32
C LEU A 143 9.81 4.19 15.91
N LEU A 144 9.22 3.82 17.05
CA LEU A 144 8.21 4.70 17.66
C LEU A 144 8.85 6.03 18.05
N LEU A 145 8.32 7.11 17.50
CA LEU A 145 8.71 8.49 17.80
C LEU A 145 7.76 9.08 18.85
N THR A 146 8.02 8.90 20.13
CA THR A 146 7.12 9.42 21.19
C THR A 146 7.75 10.59 21.92
N LYS A 147 6.94 11.55 22.37
CA LYS A 147 7.43 12.64 23.23
C LYS A 147 7.93 12.17 24.61
N LYS A 148 7.68 10.90 24.97
CA LYS A 148 7.99 10.30 26.28
C LYS A 148 9.17 9.31 26.28
N ALA A 149 9.76 8.97 25.12
CA ALA A 149 10.85 7.98 25.04
C ALA A 149 12.26 8.63 25.05
N THR A 150 13.29 7.80 25.11
CA THR A 150 14.71 8.22 25.07
C THR A 150 14.97 9.15 23.88
N PRO A 151 15.32 10.43 24.12
CA PRO A 151 15.48 11.42 23.06
C PRO A 151 16.49 10.98 22.01
N LEU A 152 16.14 11.14 20.73
CA LEU A 152 17.08 10.98 19.64
C LEU A 152 18.09 12.14 19.66
N PRO A 153 19.40 11.90 19.50
CA PRO A 153 20.39 12.97 19.39
C PRO A 153 20.01 13.95 18.26
N GLY A 154 19.80 15.22 18.61
CA GLY A 154 19.43 16.28 17.66
C GLY A 154 17.92 16.48 17.44
N PHE A 155 17.05 15.73 18.14
CA PHE A 155 15.60 15.89 18.09
C PHE A 155 14.99 15.99 19.49
N ASP A 156 14.93 17.22 20.02
CA ASP A 156 14.32 17.48 21.33
C ASP A 156 12.82 17.12 21.32
N GLY A 157 12.40 16.33 22.31
CA GLY A 157 11.01 15.88 22.45
C GLY A 157 10.59 14.76 21.49
N ILE A 158 11.54 14.10 20.82
CA ILE A 158 11.28 12.90 20.02
C ILE A 158 12.13 11.76 20.59
N GLY A 159 11.46 10.78 21.17
CA GLY A 159 12.07 9.58 21.71
C GLY A 159 11.89 8.38 20.80
N ALA A 160 12.91 7.53 20.73
CA ALA A 160 12.91 6.34 19.89
C ALA A 160 12.68 5.04 20.69
N GLN A 161 11.77 4.19 20.22
CA GLN A 161 11.65 2.81 20.70
C GLN A 161 11.61 1.84 19.53
N VAL A 162 12.42 0.77 19.63
CA VAL A 162 12.39 -0.34 18.69
C VAL A 162 11.19 -1.24 19.02
N HIS A 163 10.34 -1.51 18.03
CA HIS A 163 9.21 -2.42 18.19
C HIS A 163 9.02 -3.31 16.96
N ASP A 164 8.79 -4.60 17.21
CA ASP A 164 8.37 -5.56 16.20
C ASP A 164 6.85 -5.46 15.99
N PHE A 165 6.44 -4.98 14.81
CA PHE A 165 5.02 -4.76 14.47
C PHE A 165 4.23 -6.07 14.26
N PHE A 166 4.89 -7.24 14.29
CA PHE A 166 4.22 -8.54 14.40
C PHE A 166 3.78 -8.88 15.83
N THR A 167 4.15 -8.06 16.81
CA THR A 167 3.70 -8.17 18.20
C THR A 167 2.72 -7.06 18.57
N PRO A 168 1.90 -7.21 19.63
CA PRO A 168 0.95 -6.18 20.04
C PRO A 168 1.59 -4.82 20.26
N GLN A 169 0.95 -3.77 19.73
CA GLN A 169 1.47 -2.39 19.79
C GLN A 169 1.59 -1.92 21.26
N PRO A 170 2.82 -1.62 21.75
CA PRO A 170 3.05 -1.22 23.14
C PRO A 170 2.51 0.17 23.46
N LEU A 171 2.50 1.08 22.48
CA LEU A 171 2.04 2.44 22.70
C LEU A 171 0.52 2.53 22.55
N LYS A 172 -0.17 2.73 23.66
CA LYS A 172 -1.64 2.85 23.74
C LYS A 172 -2.08 4.31 23.61
N GLY A 173 -3.24 4.52 22.98
CA GLY A 173 -3.92 5.81 22.86
C GLY A 173 -3.16 6.84 22.02
N ALA A 174 -2.32 6.42 21.06
CA ALA A 174 -1.65 7.38 20.18
C ALA A 174 -2.68 8.03 19.25
N ARG A 175 -2.58 9.35 19.02
CA ARG A 175 -3.47 10.07 18.09
C ARG A 175 -3.41 9.49 16.69
N ALA A 176 -2.21 9.12 16.24
CA ALA A 176 -2.01 8.47 14.96
C ALA A 176 -0.93 7.39 15.02
N TYR A 177 -1.16 6.32 14.27
CA TYR A 177 -0.20 5.26 13.96
C TYR A 177 0.15 5.35 12.48
N TYR A 178 1.32 5.90 12.18
CA TYR A 178 1.76 6.25 10.83
C TYR A 178 2.72 5.19 10.28
N PHE A 179 2.43 4.68 9.09
CA PHE A 179 3.22 3.68 8.38
C PHE A 179 3.55 4.21 7.00
N ARG A 180 4.84 4.22 6.64
CA ARG A 180 5.30 4.65 5.33
C ARG A 180 6.24 3.62 4.73
N ASN A 181 5.94 3.16 3.51
CA ASN A 181 6.72 2.11 2.83
C ASN A 181 6.94 0.89 3.75
N VAL A 182 5.85 0.41 4.33
CA VAL A 182 5.81 -0.75 5.23
C VAL A 182 4.91 -1.83 4.67
N PHE A 183 3.65 -1.50 4.36
CA PHE A 183 2.65 -2.51 4.01
C PHE A 183 2.82 -3.04 2.58
N HIS A 184 3.52 -2.32 1.71
CA HIS A 184 3.88 -2.82 0.38
C HIS A 184 4.91 -3.97 0.40
N ASP A 185 5.61 -4.18 1.53
CA ASP A 185 6.59 -5.26 1.70
C ASP A 185 5.91 -6.60 2.02
N TRP A 186 4.60 -6.60 2.27
CA TRP A 186 3.88 -7.73 2.84
C TRP A 186 2.62 -8.08 2.06
N SER A 187 2.24 -9.35 2.08
CA SER A 187 0.96 -9.82 1.54
C SER A 187 -0.24 -9.31 2.36
N ASN A 188 -1.45 -9.38 1.80
CA ASN A 188 -2.67 -8.87 2.43
C ASN A 188 -2.93 -9.48 3.81
N ASP A 189 -2.75 -10.80 3.94
CA ASP A 189 -2.95 -11.52 5.21
C ASP A 189 -1.97 -11.05 6.29
N ILE A 190 -0.75 -10.70 5.90
CA ILE A 190 0.26 -10.18 6.80
C ILE A 190 -0.05 -8.73 7.18
N CYS A 191 -0.44 -7.89 6.21
CA CYS A 191 -0.88 -6.52 6.50
C CYS A 191 -2.03 -6.51 7.52
N ALA A 192 -3.01 -7.40 7.34
CA ALA A 192 -4.12 -7.55 8.27
C ALA A 192 -3.67 -7.96 9.69
N LYS A 193 -2.69 -8.87 9.82
CA LYS A 193 -2.11 -9.25 11.13
C LYS A 193 -1.43 -8.06 11.81
N ILE A 194 -0.68 -7.26 11.05
CA ILE A 194 -0.02 -6.06 11.57
C ILE A 194 -1.08 -5.05 12.07
N LEU A 195 -2.13 -4.80 11.27
CA LEU A 195 -3.25 -3.93 11.67
C LEU A 195 -3.98 -4.46 12.92
N ALA A 196 -4.16 -5.78 13.03
CA ALA A 196 -4.77 -6.41 14.20
C ALA A 196 -3.94 -6.24 15.49
N ASN A 197 -2.62 -6.09 15.40
CA ASN A 197 -1.76 -5.80 16.55
C ASN A 197 -1.84 -4.34 17.01
N ILE A 198 -2.22 -3.42 16.11
CA ILE A 198 -2.34 -1.99 16.38
C ILE A 198 -3.71 -1.67 16.98
N ARG A 199 -4.77 -2.31 16.49
CA ARG A 199 -6.14 -1.99 16.88
C ARG A 199 -6.40 -1.98 18.40
N PRO A 200 -5.92 -2.94 19.22
CA PRO A 200 -6.12 -2.91 20.68
C PRO A 200 -5.34 -1.79 21.38
N ALA A 201 -4.48 -1.07 20.66
CA ALA A 201 -3.77 0.09 21.17
C ALA A 201 -4.48 1.42 20.86
N MET A 202 -5.41 1.44 19.92
CA MET A 202 -6.10 2.64 19.49
C MET A 202 -7.11 3.12 20.54
N ALA A 203 -7.14 4.43 20.78
CA ALA A 203 -8.26 5.12 21.40
C ALA A 203 -9.37 5.38 20.36
N GLU A 204 -10.53 5.87 20.81
CA GLU A 204 -11.67 6.16 19.94
C GLU A 204 -11.36 7.21 18.86
N ASP A 205 -10.45 8.14 19.16
CA ASP A 205 -9.98 9.21 18.29
C ASP A 205 -8.60 8.94 17.66
N SER A 206 -8.09 7.72 17.79
CA SER A 206 -6.87 7.29 17.10
C SER A 206 -7.14 7.03 15.62
N VAL A 207 -6.19 7.38 14.77
CA VAL A 207 -6.20 7.01 13.34
C VAL A 207 -5.00 6.17 12.95
N ILE A 208 -5.13 5.41 11.87
CA ILE A 208 -3.99 4.78 11.18
C ILE A 208 -3.75 5.56 9.90
N LEU A 209 -2.51 5.98 9.67
CA LEU A 209 -2.08 6.68 8.46
C LEU A 209 -1.18 5.75 7.66
N ILE A 210 -1.58 5.45 6.43
CA ILE A 210 -0.83 4.60 5.49
C ILE A 210 -0.34 5.51 4.35
N ASP A 211 0.97 5.73 4.28
CA ASP A 211 1.66 6.53 3.27
C ASP A 211 2.43 5.59 2.34
N GLU A 212 1.76 5.18 1.27
CA GLU A 212 2.22 4.19 0.30
C GLU A 212 1.98 4.68 -1.13
N ILE A 213 2.64 4.04 -2.10
CA ILE A 213 2.26 4.19 -3.51
C ILE A 213 0.88 3.57 -3.69
N VAL A 214 -0.09 4.38 -4.15
CA VAL A 214 -1.42 3.90 -4.52
C VAL A 214 -1.50 3.77 -6.03
N LEU A 215 -1.64 2.53 -6.51
CA LEU A 215 -1.77 2.25 -7.93
C LEU A 215 -3.11 2.77 -8.46
N SER A 216 -3.08 3.30 -9.68
CA SER A 216 -4.30 3.61 -10.43
C SER A 216 -4.88 2.32 -11.00
N GLU A 217 -6.19 2.14 -10.90
CA GLU A 217 -6.93 1.00 -11.49
C GLU A 217 -6.66 0.84 -12.99
N ARG A 218 -6.39 1.95 -13.69
CA ARG A 218 -6.07 1.97 -15.12
C ARG A 218 -5.03 3.05 -15.39
N GLY A 219 -4.09 2.76 -16.29
CA GLY A 219 -3.11 3.74 -16.76
C GLY A 219 -2.13 4.20 -15.68
N SER A 220 -1.80 3.33 -14.72
CA SER A 220 -0.74 3.61 -13.74
C SER A 220 0.56 4.02 -14.43
N ILE A 221 1.23 5.03 -13.88
CA ILE A 221 2.50 5.52 -14.44
C ILE A 221 3.57 4.43 -14.34
N TRP A 222 4.46 4.37 -15.34
CA TRP A 222 5.49 3.34 -15.45
C TRP A 222 6.35 3.19 -14.20
N ARG A 223 6.58 4.30 -13.47
CA ARG A 223 7.42 4.31 -12.28
C ARG A 223 6.74 3.59 -11.10
N ALA A 224 5.43 3.78 -10.91
CA ALA A 224 4.67 3.09 -9.89
C ALA A 224 4.61 1.58 -10.17
N THR A 225 4.34 1.20 -11.42
CA THR A 225 4.33 -0.21 -11.83
C THR A 225 5.72 -0.86 -11.78
N GLN A 226 6.79 -0.09 -11.96
CA GLN A 226 8.15 -0.61 -11.78
C GLN A 226 8.41 -0.99 -10.31
N PHE A 227 7.93 -0.19 -9.36
CA PHE A 227 8.03 -0.51 -7.94
C PHE A 227 7.21 -1.72 -7.56
N ASP A 228 5.98 -1.83 -8.08
CA ASP A 228 5.12 -2.98 -7.85
C ASP A 228 5.81 -4.30 -8.30
N ILE A 229 6.40 -4.32 -9.49
CA ILE A 229 7.17 -5.49 -9.96
C ILE A 229 8.41 -5.75 -9.10
N ALA A 230 9.04 -4.72 -8.54
CA ALA A 230 10.13 -4.91 -7.59
C ALA A 230 9.62 -5.57 -6.29
N MET A 231 8.47 -5.16 -5.74
CA MET A 231 7.86 -5.79 -4.57
C MET A 231 7.46 -7.24 -4.86
N LEU A 232 6.88 -7.50 -6.02
CA LEU A 232 6.50 -8.85 -6.46
C LEU A 232 7.71 -9.78 -6.54
N THR A 233 8.81 -9.31 -7.12
CA THR A 233 10.00 -10.15 -7.36
C THR A 233 10.92 -10.29 -6.15
N LEU A 234 11.01 -9.26 -5.29
CA LEU A 234 11.89 -9.27 -4.12
C LEU A 234 11.22 -9.85 -2.87
N LEU A 235 9.91 -9.64 -2.71
CA LEU A 235 9.20 -9.86 -1.45
C LEU A 235 7.95 -10.73 -1.59
N GLY A 236 7.53 -11.08 -2.80
CA GLY A 236 6.24 -11.74 -3.01
C GLY A 236 5.06 -10.89 -2.52
N ALA A 237 5.22 -9.56 -2.61
CA ALA A 237 4.26 -8.57 -2.15
C ALA A 237 3.83 -7.67 -3.30
N SER A 238 2.99 -6.67 -3.03
CA SER A 238 2.45 -5.78 -4.07
C SER A 238 2.20 -4.38 -3.55
N ASP A 239 2.38 -3.40 -4.44
CA ASP A 239 1.71 -2.12 -4.30
C ASP A 239 0.21 -2.33 -4.58
N ARG A 240 -0.64 -1.44 -4.06
CA ARG A 240 -2.10 -1.67 -4.06
C ARG A 240 -2.86 -0.49 -4.63
N THR A 241 -3.97 -0.78 -5.30
CA THR A 241 -4.97 0.24 -5.64
C THR A 241 -5.75 0.67 -4.40
N ALA A 242 -6.51 1.76 -4.51
CA ALA A 242 -7.40 2.20 -3.44
C ALA A 242 -8.42 1.12 -3.04
N ASN A 243 -8.97 0.38 -4.02
CA ASN A 243 -9.94 -0.69 -3.75
C ASN A 243 -9.31 -1.89 -3.04
N GLU A 244 -8.07 -2.24 -3.40
CA GLU A 244 -7.31 -3.28 -2.71
C GLU A 244 -6.99 -2.87 -1.27
N TRP A 245 -6.61 -1.61 -1.04
CA TRP A 245 -6.46 -1.08 0.32
C TRP A 245 -7.75 -1.16 1.13
N HIS A 246 -8.91 -0.81 0.54
CA HIS A 246 -10.19 -0.98 1.23
C HIS A 246 -10.46 -2.43 1.60
N THR A 247 -10.06 -3.39 0.76
CA THR A 247 -10.20 -4.83 1.06
C THR A 247 -9.31 -5.24 2.23
N VAL A 248 -8.05 -4.80 2.27
CA VAL A 248 -7.12 -5.05 3.39
C VAL A 248 -7.65 -4.44 4.69
N LEU A 249 -8.18 -3.22 4.64
CA LEU A 249 -8.69 -2.48 5.79
C LEU A 249 -10.03 -3.03 6.29
N ALA A 250 -10.82 -3.67 5.41
CA ALA A 250 -12.09 -4.29 5.76
C ALA A 250 -11.95 -5.65 6.49
N TRP A 251 -10.73 -6.13 6.76
CA TRP A 251 -10.46 -7.46 7.34
C TRP A 251 -10.88 -7.66 8.82
N ASP A 252 -11.63 -6.75 9.43
CA ASP A 252 -12.06 -6.98 10.81
C ASP A 252 -12.97 -8.23 10.94
N LYS A 253 -12.77 -9.02 12.01
CA LYS A 253 -13.39 -10.34 12.23
C LYS A 253 -14.93 -10.39 12.06
N PRO A 254 -15.73 -9.34 12.33
CA PRO A 254 -17.15 -9.38 11.99
C PRO A 254 -17.39 -9.43 10.47
N LEU A 255 -16.59 -8.74 9.65
CA LEU A 255 -16.80 -8.69 8.20
C LEU A 255 -16.39 -10.00 7.49
N ALA A 256 -15.36 -10.69 7.97
CA ALA A 256 -14.89 -11.92 7.31
C ALA A 256 -15.80 -13.14 7.55
N THR A 257 -16.56 -13.16 8.66
CA THR A 257 -17.38 -14.32 9.05
C THR A 257 -18.88 -14.05 9.14
N ASP A 258 -19.31 -12.79 9.21
CA ASP A 258 -20.73 -12.42 9.22
C ASP A 258 -21.16 -12.04 7.80
N GLU A 259 -21.93 -12.93 7.16
CA GLU A 259 -22.47 -12.72 5.82
C GLU A 259 -23.28 -11.42 5.70
N LYS A 260 -23.97 -11.00 6.77
CA LYS A 260 -24.77 -9.76 6.80
C LYS A 260 -23.89 -8.51 6.83
N MET A 261 -22.77 -8.54 7.58
CA MET A 261 -21.82 -7.43 7.58
C MET A 261 -21.06 -7.34 6.25
N ARG A 262 -20.72 -8.47 5.64
CA ARG A 262 -20.13 -8.53 4.29
C ARG A 262 -21.06 -7.95 3.23
N ALA A 263 -22.35 -8.31 3.28
CA ALA A 263 -23.38 -7.75 2.42
C ALA A 263 -23.55 -6.23 2.62
N CYS A 264 -23.52 -5.75 3.88
CA CYS A 264 -23.56 -4.32 4.18
C CYS A 264 -22.38 -3.53 3.63
N ALA A 265 -21.16 -4.04 3.82
CA ALA A 265 -19.95 -3.39 3.30
C ALA A 265 -19.95 -3.41 1.77
N TRP A 266 -20.26 -4.55 1.15
CA TRP A 266 -20.38 -4.65 -0.30
C TRP A 266 -21.43 -3.68 -0.87
N SER A 267 -22.64 -3.64 -0.30
CA SER A 267 -23.71 -2.71 -0.72
C SER A 267 -23.27 -1.24 -0.63
N ARG A 268 -22.60 -0.87 0.47
CA ARG A 268 -22.09 0.50 0.66
C ARG A 268 -20.99 0.84 -0.34
N HIS A 269 -20.04 -0.06 -0.58
CA HIS A 269 -18.86 0.23 -1.39
C HIS A 269 -19.04 0.01 -2.89
N ALA A 270 -19.69 -1.09 -3.30
CA ALA A 270 -19.84 -1.45 -4.70
C ALA A 270 -21.05 -0.78 -5.37
N GLU A 271 -22.07 -0.40 -4.61
CA GLU A 271 -23.32 0.15 -5.17
C GLU A 271 -23.58 1.59 -4.74
N MET A 272 -23.64 1.82 -3.42
CA MET A 272 -24.05 3.12 -2.90
C MET A 272 -22.99 4.20 -3.11
N LEU A 273 -21.70 3.92 -2.93
CA LEU A 273 -20.66 4.93 -3.15
C LEU A 273 -20.61 5.45 -4.61
N PRO A 274 -20.58 4.59 -5.64
CA PRO A 274 -20.71 5.04 -7.02
C PRO A 274 -22.02 5.82 -7.26
N ALA A 275 -23.15 5.36 -6.73
CA ALA A 275 -24.44 6.05 -6.86
C ALA A 275 -24.43 7.44 -6.20
N VAL A 276 -23.94 7.55 -4.96
CA VAL A 276 -23.84 8.81 -4.21
C VAL A 276 -22.92 9.80 -4.93
N SER A 277 -21.83 9.33 -5.55
CA SER A 277 -20.96 10.19 -6.36
C SER A 277 -21.67 10.82 -7.56
N LYS A 278 -22.79 10.23 -8.02
CA LYS A 278 -23.64 10.71 -9.11
C LYS A 278 -24.87 11.47 -8.64
N LEU A 279 -25.05 11.67 -7.33
CA LEU A 279 -26.26 12.31 -6.79
C LEU A 279 -26.42 13.75 -7.27
N VAL A 280 -25.34 14.53 -7.29
CA VAL A 280 -25.37 15.92 -7.79
C VAL A 280 -25.62 15.96 -9.29
N ASP A 281 -25.03 15.04 -10.06
CA ASP A 281 -25.25 14.93 -11.50
C ASP A 281 -26.71 14.54 -11.80
N MET A 282 -27.27 13.64 -11.01
CA MET A 282 -28.67 13.21 -11.08
C MET A 282 -29.62 14.39 -10.82
N LEU A 283 -29.44 15.10 -9.69
CA LEU A 283 -30.31 16.22 -9.31
C LEU A 283 -30.27 17.37 -10.34
N LYS A 284 -29.13 17.58 -11.01
CA LYS A 284 -29.02 18.55 -12.10
C LYS A 284 -29.73 18.10 -13.38
N ARG A 285 -29.68 16.81 -13.67
CA ARG A 285 -30.20 16.23 -14.92
C ARG A 285 -31.70 15.95 -14.85
N TYR A 286 -32.18 15.60 -13.66
CA TYR A 286 -33.56 15.16 -13.39
C TYR A 286 -34.09 15.84 -12.12
N PRO A 287 -34.22 17.17 -12.09
CA PRO A 287 -34.54 17.92 -10.87
C PRO A 287 -35.91 17.57 -10.28
N ASP A 288 -36.88 17.20 -11.12
CA ASP A 288 -38.27 16.95 -10.73
C ASP A 288 -38.76 15.54 -11.10
N SER A 289 -37.86 14.62 -11.50
CA SER A 289 -38.27 13.30 -11.98
C SER A 289 -38.63 12.35 -10.83
N SER A 290 -39.74 11.65 -10.97
CA SER A 290 -40.16 10.54 -10.09
C SER A 290 -39.97 9.16 -10.75
N GLU A 291 -39.31 9.12 -11.92
CA GLU A 291 -39.15 7.91 -12.70
C GLU A 291 -38.09 6.97 -12.06
N PRO A 292 -38.36 5.66 -11.94
CA PRO A 292 -37.44 4.71 -11.29
C PRO A 292 -36.05 4.59 -11.95
N GLN A 293 -35.94 4.94 -13.23
CA GLN A 293 -34.70 4.96 -14.01
C GLN A 293 -33.89 6.25 -13.83
N ASP A 294 -34.48 7.31 -13.29
CA ASP A 294 -33.83 8.62 -13.15
C ASP A 294 -33.16 8.75 -11.78
N THR A 295 -32.40 7.72 -11.39
CA THR A 295 -31.74 7.65 -10.09
C THR A 295 -30.23 7.82 -10.22
N ALA A 296 -29.59 8.23 -9.12
CA ALA A 296 -28.14 8.35 -9.07
C ALA A 296 -27.45 6.99 -9.25
N LEU A 297 -28.12 5.92 -8.82
CA LEU A 297 -27.71 4.54 -9.08
C LEU A 297 -27.75 4.23 -10.58
N SER A 298 -28.82 4.61 -11.27
CA SER A 298 -28.90 4.40 -12.72
C SER A 298 -27.90 5.19 -13.53
N LEU A 299 -27.55 6.40 -13.09
CA LEU A 299 -26.45 7.15 -13.69
C LEU A 299 -25.08 6.51 -13.43
N ALA A 300 -24.88 5.87 -12.27
CA ALA A 300 -23.63 5.21 -11.94
C ALA A 300 -23.43 3.90 -12.72
N PHE A 301 -24.50 3.11 -12.92
CA PHE A 301 -24.42 1.76 -13.50
C PHE A 301 -24.98 1.65 -14.92
N GLY A 302 -25.52 2.75 -15.47
CA GLY A 302 -26.05 2.82 -16.83
C GLY A 302 -27.37 2.08 -17.04
N ASP A 303 -28.11 1.75 -15.97
CA ASP A 303 -29.37 0.99 -16.02
C ASP A 303 -30.18 1.12 -14.72
N THR A 304 -31.43 0.70 -14.70
CA THR A 304 -32.26 0.62 -13.49
C THR A 304 -31.64 -0.28 -12.43
N PHE A 305 -32.03 -0.08 -11.17
CA PHE A 305 -31.61 -0.98 -10.08
C PHE A 305 -31.89 -2.44 -10.44
N PHE A 306 -33.12 -2.78 -10.83
CA PHE A 306 -33.49 -4.15 -11.18
C PHE A 306 -32.81 -4.66 -12.46
N GLY A 307 -32.63 -3.82 -13.49
CA GLY A 307 -31.89 -4.20 -14.70
C GLY A 307 -30.42 -4.52 -14.43
N CYS A 308 -29.77 -3.76 -13.53
CA CYS A 308 -28.42 -4.07 -13.05
C CYS A 308 -28.37 -5.43 -12.32
N LYS A 309 -29.40 -5.74 -11.51
CA LYS A 309 -29.50 -7.00 -10.78
C LYS A 309 -29.79 -8.21 -11.66
N GLU A 310 -30.58 -8.05 -12.71
CA GLU A 310 -30.84 -9.13 -13.68
C GLU A 310 -29.58 -9.49 -14.48
N ARG A 311 -28.72 -8.50 -14.75
CA ARG A 311 -27.42 -8.72 -15.41
C ARG A 311 -26.34 -9.30 -14.48
N HIS A 312 -26.52 -9.14 -13.18
CA HIS A 312 -25.61 -9.61 -12.14
C HIS A 312 -26.38 -10.35 -11.03
N PRO A 313 -26.97 -11.52 -11.32
CA PRO A 313 -27.82 -12.24 -10.37
C PRO A 313 -27.11 -12.64 -9.07
N GLU A 314 -25.78 -12.78 -9.09
CA GLU A 314 -24.93 -12.96 -7.91
C GLU A 314 -25.07 -11.82 -6.88
N ASN A 315 -25.43 -10.61 -7.32
CA ASN A 315 -25.60 -9.44 -6.47
C ASN A 315 -26.95 -9.42 -5.74
N MET A 316 -27.93 -10.23 -6.17
CA MET A 316 -29.24 -10.31 -5.50
C MET A 316 -29.15 -11.01 -4.14
N VAL A 317 -28.23 -11.96 -3.98
CA VAL A 317 -27.96 -12.63 -2.70
C VAL A 317 -27.46 -11.61 -1.66
N ASN A 318 -26.52 -10.76 -2.04
CA ASN A 318 -26.00 -9.70 -1.17
C ASN A 318 -27.05 -8.64 -0.82
N VAL A 319 -27.98 -8.32 -1.74
CA VAL A 319 -29.09 -7.40 -1.45
C VAL A 319 -30.07 -8.02 -0.47
N GLY A 320 -30.46 -9.28 -0.65
CA GLY A 320 -31.33 -9.99 0.30
C GLY A 320 -30.73 -9.98 1.70
N GLN A 321 -29.46 -10.36 1.81
CA GLN A 321 -28.73 -10.35 3.09
C GLN A 321 -28.56 -8.95 3.68
N PHE A 322 -28.39 -7.91 2.85
CA PHE A 322 -28.35 -6.52 3.30
C PHE A 322 -29.72 -6.04 3.82
N VAL A 323 -30.80 -6.36 3.13
CA VAL A 323 -32.18 -6.03 3.56
C VAL A 323 -32.52 -6.77 4.87
N ASP A 324 -32.12 -8.04 4.99
CA ASP A 324 -32.26 -8.84 6.22
C ASP A 324 -31.40 -8.33 7.38
N ALA A 325 -30.30 -7.62 7.09
CA ALA A 325 -29.48 -6.97 8.10
C ALA A 325 -30.14 -5.68 8.61
N LEU A 326 -30.78 -4.91 7.71
CA LEU A 326 -31.47 -3.65 8.04
C LEU A 326 -32.81 -3.88 8.76
N SER A 327 -33.48 -5.01 8.50
CA SER A 327 -34.77 -5.34 9.09
C SER A 327 -34.70 -5.87 10.53
N GLY A 328 -33.48 -6.11 11.06
CA GLY A 328 -33.26 -6.55 12.43
C GLY A 328 -33.99 -7.87 12.74
N GLY A 329 -33.42 -9.00 12.31
CA GLY A 329 -34.03 -10.32 12.50
C GLY A 329 -34.38 -10.65 13.95
N SER A 330 -35.61 -10.34 14.36
CA SER A 330 -36.35 -11.11 15.35
C SER A 330 -37.26 -12.08 14.58
N SER A 331 -36.83 -13.33 14.45
CA SER A 331 -37.73 -14.42 14.08
C SER A 331 -37.28 -15.71 14.78
N ALA A 332 -37.89 -15.93 15.94
CA ALA A 332 -38.51 -17.19 16.35
C ALA A 332 -37.66 -18.48 16.42
N ASP A 333 -36.55 -18.49 17.18
CA ASP A 333 -35.95 -19.76 17.68
C ASP A 333 -35.44 -19.70 19.14
N SER A 334 -35.69 -18.61 19.89
CA SER A 334 -35.22 -18.46 21.27
C SER A 334 -36.32 -18.61 22.33
N ALA A 335 -37.37 -19.39 22.07
CA ALA A 335 -38.48 -19.59 23.01
C ALA A 335 -38.63 -21.03 23.56
N GLU A 336 -37.75 -21.98 23.23
CA GLU A 336 -37.80 -23.34 23.79
C GLU A 336 -36.40 -23.89 24.14
N SER A 337 -35.70 -23.31 25.13
CA SER A 337 -34.69 -24.07 25.89
C SER A 337 -34.32 -23.48 27.27
N ILE A 338 -35.26 -22.83 27.96
CA ILE A 338 -35.09 -22.54 29.39
C ILE A 338 -36.37 -22.98 30.12
N ALA A 339 -36.42 -24.29 30.40
CA ALA A 339 -37.14 -24.90 31.51
C ALA A 339 -36.22 -25.96 32.12
#